data_AF-F5RKW7-F1
#
_entry.id   AF-F5RKW7-F1
#
_cell.length_a   1.000
_cell.length_b   1.000
_cell.length_c   1.000
_cell.angle_alpha   90.00
_cell.angle_beta   90.00
_cell.angle_gamma   90.00
#
_symmetry.space_group_name_H-M   'P 1'
#
loop_
_entity.id
_entity.type
_entity.pdbx_description
1 polymer ?
#
loop_
_entity_poly.entity_id
_entity_poly.type
_entity_poly.pdbx_seq_one_letter_code
_entity_poly.pdbx_strand_id
1 'polypeptide(L)'
;MDQVTILGGKVFACEQCGACCKHLDIAKLLPAEFDRGDGQCIHLLPTNRCAIYNNRPDICRGEYLYHTYFNGIEIDAYYKMLHELCLSIRAM
;
A
#
# COMPACT_ATOMS: atom_id res chain seq x y z
N MET A 1 -8.52 0.41 15.02
CA MET A 1 -7.49 -0.59 14.64
C MET A 1 -7.63 -0.78 13.15
N ASP A 2 -6.76 -0.11 12.41
CA ASP A 2 -7.23 0.66 11.28
C ASP A 2 -6.93 0.00 9.93
N GLN A 3 -8.00 -0.17 9.14
CA GLN A 3 -8.06 -0.35 7.69
C GLN A 3 -6.83 -1.01 7.05
N VAL A 4 -6.66 -2.27 7.43
CA VAL A 4 -5.86 -3.31 6.78
C VAL A 4 -6.63 -3.89 5.61
N THR A 5 -5.98 -4.58 4.67
CA THR A 5 -6.70 -5.26 3.58
C THR A 5 -7.42 -6.50 4.13
N ILE A 6 -8.75 -6.52 4.04
CA ILE A 6 -9.62 -7.61 4.46
C ILE A 6 -10.38 -8.18 3.26
N LEU A 7 -10.02 -9.40 2.84
CA LEU A 7 -10.64 -10.12 1.73
C LEU A 7 -10.89 -11.56 2.16
N GLY A 8 -12.10 -12.08 1.91
CA GLY A 8 -12.44 -13.47 2.23
C GLY A 8 -12.26 -13.86 3.71
N GLY A 9 -12.42 -12.90 4.63
CA GLY A 9 -12.23 -13.11 6.08
C GLY A 9 -10.77 -13.17 6.53
N LYS A 10 -9.80 -12.97 5.63
CA LYS A 10 -8.36 -12.87 5.94
C LYS A 10 -7.95 -11.42 6.09
N VAL A 11 -6.80 -11.19 6.73
CA VAL A 11 -6.28 -9.86 7.03
C VAL A 11 -4.82 -9.77 6.63
N PHE A 12 -4.46 -8.77 5.81
CA PHE A 12 -3.07 -8.36 5.64
C PHE A 12 -2.71 -7.29 6.67
N ALA A 13 -1.99 -7.70 7.71
CA ALA A 13 -1.56 -6.81 8.78
C ALA A 13 -0.39 -5.93 8.32
N CYS A 14 -0.70 -4.79 7.72
CA CYS A 14 0.31 -3.78 7.40
C CYS A 14 0.91 -3.22 8.70
N GLU A 15 2.25 -3.22 8.80
CA GLU A 15 2.99 -2.67 9.94
C GLU A 15 2.99 -1.13 9.97
N GLN A 16 2.42 -0.49 8.95
CA GLN A 16 2.39 0.96 8.72
C GLN A 16 3.78 1.60 8.77
N CYS A 17 4.81 0.90 8.27
CA CYS A 17 6.21 1.32 8.32
C CYS A 17 6.58 2.45 7.35
N GLY A 18 5.64 2.86 6.48
CA GLY A 18 5.83 3.94 5.51
C GLY A 18 6.68 3.58 4.30
N ALA A 19 7.14 2.33 4.14
CA ALA A 19 8.00 1.93 3.02
C ALA A 19 7.37 2.20 1.65
N CYS A 20 6.08 1.90 1.47
CA CYS A 20 5.35 2.25 0.24
C CYS A 20 5.25 3.76 -0.02
N CYS A 21 5.30 4.58 1.03
CA CYS A 21 5.34 6.04 0.91
C CYS A 21 6.76 6.58 0.66
N LYS A 22 7.81 5.81 0.94
CA LYS A 22 9.21 6.19 0.66
C LYS A 22 9.64 5.90 -0.78
N HIS A 23 8.93 4.98 -1.41
CA HIS A 23 9.24 4.49 -2.74
C HIS A 23 8.01 4.57 -3.64
N LEU A 24 7.47 5.78 -3.81
CA LEU A 24 6.37 6.02 -4.75
C LEU A 24 6.78 5.71 -6.19
N ASP A 25 8.06 5.87 -6.51
CA ASP A 25 8.66 5.60 -7.81
C ASP A 25 8.50 4.15 -8.28
N ILE A 26 8.45 3.19 -7.34
CA ILE A 26 8.22 1.77 -7.61
C ILE A 26 6.79 1.54 -8.09
N ALA A 27 5.85 2.24 -7.47
CA ALA A 27 4.45 2.20 -7.84
C ALA A 27 4.17 3.33 -8.85
N LYS A 28 4.59 3.15 -10.10
CA LYS A 28 4.21 4.03 -11.24
C LYS A 28 2.69 4.25 -11.40
N LEU A 29 1.89 3.51 -10.64
CA LEU A 29 0.44 3.61 -10.53
C LEU A 29 -0.03 4.72 -9.57
N LEU A 30 0.84 5.26 -8.70
CA LEU A 30 0.44 6.29 -7.75
C LEU A 30 0.44 7.67 -8.44
N PRO A 31 -0.64 8.46 -8.27
CA PRO A 31 -0.77 9.76 -8.91
C PRO A 31 0.40 10.69 -8.58
N ALA A 32 0.88 11.43 -9.59
CA ALA A 32 2.03 12.33 -9.47
C ALA A 32 1.82 13.42 -8.40
N GLU A 33 0.57 13.78 -8.09
CA GLU A 33 0.28 14.74 -7.02
C GLU A 33 0.67 14.27 -5.62
N PHE A 34 0.89 12.96 -5.42
CA PHE A 34 1.36 12.44 -4.14
C PHE A 34 2.87 12.46 -4.01
N ASP A 35 3.63 12.64 -5.10
CA ASP A 35 5.09 12.73 -5.06
C ASP A 35 5.54 14.13 -4.62
N ARG A 36 6.40 14.19 -3.61
CA ARG A 36 7.07 15.42 -3.14
C ARG A 36 8.07 15.97 -4.16
N GLY A 37 8.38 15.21 -5.21
CA GLY A 37 9.37 15.53 -6.24
C GLY A 37 10.69 14.78 -6.05
N ASP A 38 10.76 13.86 -5.09
CA ASP A 38 11.94 13.04 -4.78
C ASP A 38 11.62 11.54 -4.65
N GLY A 39 10.45 11.12 -5.15
CA GLY A 39 9.99 9.73 -5.08
C GLY A 39 9.36 9.36 -3.74
N GLN A 40 9.21 10.30 -2.81
CA GLN A 40 8.51 10.08 -1.54
C GLN A 40 7.16 10.78 -1.49
N CYS A 41 6.24 10.20 -0.74
CA CYS A 41 4.89 10.73 -0.59
C CYS A 41 4.87 12.01 0.23
N ILE A 42 4.07 12.99 -0.22
CA ILE A 42 3.79 14.24 0.51
C ILE A 42 3.18 14.01 1.90
N HIS A 43 2.54 12.86 2.13
CA HIS A 43 1.93 12.50 3.41
C HIS A 43 2.85 11.68 4.33
N LEU A 44 4.11 11.43 3.94
CA LEU A 44 5.07 10.72 4.79
C LEU A 44 5.57 11.64 5.91
N LEU A 45 5.32 11.25 7.16
CA LEU A 45 5.81 11.95 8.34
C LEU A 45 7.28 11.58 8.65
N PRO A 46 8.03 12.43 9.38
CA PRO A 46 9.38 12.11 9.86
C PRO A 46 9.46 10.83 10.71
N THR A 47 8.33 10.41 11.29
CA THR A 47 8.20 9.15 12.06
C THR A 47 8.05 7.90 11.18
N ASN A 48 8.14 8.04 9.86
CA ASN A 48 7.87 6.99 8.86
C ASN A 48 6.43 6.47 8.86
N ARG A 49 5.48 7.24 9.40
CA ARG A 49 4.05 6.94 9.32
C ARG A 49 3.39 7.78 8.23
N CYS A 50 2.34 7.25 7.61
CA CYS A 50 1.49 8.03 6.70
C CYS A 50 0.54 8.91 7.52
N ALA A 51 0.56 10.22 7.28
CA ALA A 51 -0.28 11.20 7.98
C ALA A 51 -1.79 10.96 7.79
N ILE A 52 -2.16 10.34 6.67
CA ILE A 52 -3.55 10.04 6.31
C ILE A 52 -3.83 8.54 6.31
N TYR A 53 -3.12 7.72 7.10
CA TYR A 53 -3.20 6.26 7.01
C TYR A 53 -4.65 5.70 7.01
N ASN A 54 -5.51 6.26 7.85
CA ASN A 54 -6.93 5.85 7.99
C ASN A 54 -7.81 6.40 6.87
N ASN A 55 -7.38 7.48 6.22
CA ASN A 55 -8.07 8.17 5.13
C ASN A 55 -7.30 8.03 3.82
N ARG A 56 -6.49 6.97 3.68
CA ARG A 56 -5.70 6.72 2.47
C ARG A 56 -6.62 6.68 1.25
N PRO A 57 -6.17 7.21 0.09
CA PRO A 57 -6.92 7.10 -1.14
C PRO A 57 -7.05 5.63 -1.58
N ASP A 58 -8.02 5.35 -2.43
CA ASP A 58 -8.35 4.01 -2.91
C ASP A 58 -7.17 3.24 -3.51
N ILE A 59 -6.32 3.93 -4.27
CA ILE A 59 -5.10 3.36 -4.85
C ILE A 59 -4.10 2.83 -3.80
N CYS A 60 -4.18 3.32 -2.56
CA CYS A 60 -3.34 2.86 -1.44
C CYS A 60 -3.99 1.72 -0.62
N ARG A 61 -5.16 1.22 -1.02
CA ARG A 61 -5.95 0.20 -0.31
C ARG A 61 -5.95 -1.11 -1.08
N GLY A 62 -5.46 -2.18 -0.46
CA GLY A 62 -5.36 -3.49 -1.13
C GLY A 62 -6.72 -4.06 -1.56
N GLU A 63 -7.78 -3.86 -0.78
CA GLU A 63 -9.13 -4.31 -1.17
C GLU A 63 -9.60 -3.65 -2.47
N TYR A 64 -9.41 -2.33 -2.59
CA TYR A 64 -9.74 -1.59 -3.79
C TYR A 64 -8.90 -2.08 -4.98
N LEU A 65 -7.60 -2.25 -4.80
CA LEU A 65 -6.72 -2.78 -5.84
C LEU A 65 -7.14 -4.17 -6.30
N TYR A 66 -7.54 -5.04 -5.37
CA TYR A 66 -8.05 -6.37 -5.68
C TYR A 66 -9.30 -6.28 -6.56
N HIS A 67 -10.34 -5.57 -6.10
CA HIS A 67 -11.59 -5.47 -6.85
C HIS A 67 -11.44 -4.75 -8.20
N THR A 68 -10.49 -3.82 -8.31
CA THR A 68 -10.30 -3.03 -9.54
C THR A 68 -9.42 -3.74 -10.57
N TYR A 69 -8.32 -4.39 -10.13
CA TYR A 69 -7.28 -4.88 -11.05
C TYR A 69 -7.01 -6.38 -10.96
N PHE A 70 -7.34 -7.02 -9.83
CA PHE A 70 -7.03 -8.42 -9.56
C PHE A 70 -8.29 -9.26 -9.29
N ASN A 71 -9.45 -8.77 -9.73
CA ASN A 71 -10.72 -9.45 -9.53
C ASN A 71 -10.68 -10.81 -10.25
N GLY A 72 -11.04 -11.89 -9.54
CA GLY A 72 -10.96 -13.25 -10.05
C GLY A 72 -9.63 -13.97 -9.79
N ILE A 73 -8.62 -13.29 -9.24
CA ILE A 73 -7.46 -13.98 -8.65
C ILE A 73 -7.88 -14.60 -7.31
N GLU A 74 -7.40 -15.81 -7.05
CA GLU A 74 -7.56 -16.46 -5.74
C GLU A 74 -7.05 -15.56 -4.62
N ILE A 75 -7.85 -15.36 -3.58
CA ILE A 75 -7.57 -14.41 -2.49
C ILE A 75 -6.20 -14.70 -1.85
N ASP A 76 -5.83 -15.98 -1.71
CA ASP A 76 -4.55 -16.39 -1.14
C ASP A 76 -3.35 -16.06 -2.04
N ALA A 77 -3.53 -16.19 -3.36
CA ALA A 77 -2.51 -15.79 -4.31
C ALA A 77 -2.30 -14.26 -4.26
N TYR A 78 -3.40 -13.50 -4.15
CA TYR A 78 -3.31 -12.04 -3.99
C TYR A 78 -2.61 -11.64 -2.68
N TYR A 79 -2.95 -12.27 -1.56
CA TYR A 79 -2.27 -12.00 -0.28
C TYR A 79 -0.77 -12.34 -0.32
N LYS A 80 -0.40 -13.44 -0.99
CA LYS A 80 1.01 -13.79 -1.19
C LYS A 80 1.75 -12.71 -1.97
N MET A 81 1.19 -12.27 -3.10
CA MET A 81 1.76 -11.19 -3.91
C MET A 81 1.90 -9.89 -3.11
N LEU A 82 0.85 -9.50 -2.36
CA LEU A 82 0.86 -8.30 -1.54
C LEU A 82 1.93 -8.36 -0.44
N HIS A 83 2.11 -9.53 0.18
CA HIS A 83 3.12 -9.75 1.20
C HIS A 83 4.55 -9.70 0.63
N GLU A 84 4.80 -10.38 -0.49
CA GLU A 84 6.09 -10.37 -1.17
C GLU A 84 6.47 -8.95 -1.59
N LEU A 85 5.55 -8.19 -2.20
CA LEU A 85 5.77 -6.80 -2.56
C LEU A 85 6.11 -5.94 -1.33
N CYS A 86 5.38 -6.10 -0.23
CA CYS A 86 5.63 -5.37 1.02
C CYS A 86 7.04 -5.65 1.56
N LEU A 87 7.47 -6.92 1.57
CA LEU A 87 8.82 -7.31 1.99
C LEU A 87 9.89 -6.73 1.07
N SER A 88 9.69 -6.80 -0.25
CA SER A 88 10.64 -6.25 -1.22
C SER A 88 10.83 -4.75 -1.05
N ILE A 89 9.75 -3.98 -0.93
CA ILE A 89 9.84 -2.51 -0.75
C ILE A 89 10.47 -2.16 0.60
N ARG A 90 10.26 -2.96 1.65
CA ARG A 90 10.89 -2.72 2.96
C ARG A 90 12.39 -3.02 2.99
N ALA A 91 12.90 -3.79 2.04
CA ALA A 91 14.29 -4.22 1.98
C ALA A 91 15.16 -3.35 1.04
N MET A 92 14.58 -2.33 0.41
CA MET A 92 15.29 -1.34 -0.40
C MET A 92 15.91 -0.25 0.49
#